data_AF-A0A510K8G6-F1
#
_entry.id   AF-A0A510K8G6-F1
#
_cell.length_a   1.000
_cell.length_b   1.000
_cell.length_c   1.000
_cell.angle_alpha   90.00
_cell.angle_beta   90.00
_cell.angle_gamma   90.00
#
_symmetry.space_group_name_H-M   'P 1'
#
loop_
_entity.id
_entity.type
_entity.pdbx_description
1 polymer ?
#
loop_
_entity_poly.entity_id
_entity_poly.type
_entity_poly.pdbx_seq_one_letter_code
_entity_poly.pdbx_strand_id
1 'polypeptide(L)'
;MTKPLKEITFYDVYVAIEPLENNELFNFHKNPNPECPVGKNIHKLLDRKLETIQKVMEDEMKKYTLEGLKDEMQEILGKKD
;
A
#
# COMPACT_ATOMS: atom_id res chain seq x y z
N MET A 1 -10.42 2.00 -21.69
CA MET A 1 -9.43 1.49 -20.71
C MET A 1 -8.37 0.72 -21.49
N THR A 2 -7.10 0.85 -21.13
CA THR A 2 -5.99 0.17 -21.82
C THR A 2 -5.78 -1.27 -21.34
N LYS A 3 -6.37 -1.65 -20.19
CA LYS A 3 -6.42 -3.01 -19.64
C LYS A 3 -7.86 -3.38 -19.23
N PRO A 4 -8.25 -4.67 -19.30
CA PRO A 4 -9.49 -5.18 -18.71
C PRO A 4 -9.57 -4.95 -17.19
N LEU A 5 -10.77 -4.77 -16.63
CA LEU A 5 -10.96 -4.55 -15.17
C LEU A 5 -10.44 -5.70 -14.30
N LYS A 6 -10.57 -6.93 -14.80
CA LYS A 6 -10.02 -8.14 -14.16
C LYS A 6 -8.49 -8.17 -14.05
N GLU A 7 -7.79 -7.31 -14.79
CA GLU A 7 -6.33 -7.21 -14.80
C GLU A 7 -5.81 -5.99 -14.01
N ILE A 8 -6.71 -5.16 -13.48
CA ILE A 8 -6.35 -3.98 -12.70
C ILE A 8 -6.66 -4.30 -11.24
N THR A 9 -5.62 -4.33 -10.42
CA THR A 9 -5.75 -4.58 -8.98
C THR A 9 -6.04 -3.29 -8.22
N PHE A 10 -6.50 -3.42 -6.98
CA PHE A 10 -6.61 -2.27 -6.08
C PHE A 10 -5.25 -1.61 -5.86
N TYR A 11 -4.17 -2.40 -5.81
CA TYR A 11 -2.80 -1.90 -5.75
C TYR A 11 -2.44 -1.02 -6.96
N ASP A 12 -2.82 -1.41 -8.18
CA ASP A 12 -2.56 -0.60 -9.38
C ASP A 12 -3.23 0.78 -9.30
N VAL A 13 -4.42 0.84 -8.72
CA VAL A 13 -5.11 2.13 -8.48
C VAL A 13 -4.42 2.91 -7.37
N TYR A 14 -4.07 2.24 -6.26
CA TYR A 14 -3.37 2.85 -5.12
C TYR A 14 -2.09 3.59 -5.56
N VAL A 15 -1.20 2.92 -6.31
CA VAL A 15 0.05 3.54 -6.77
C VAL A 15 -0.16 4.63 -7.83
N ALA A 16 -1.29 4.61 -8.55
CA ALA A 16 -1.61 5.63 -9.54
C ALA A 16 -2.09 6.95 -8.90
N ILE A 17 -2.71 6.88 -7.72
CA ILE A 17 -3.25 8.05 -7.00
C ILE A 17 -2.29 8.58 -5.93
N GLU A 18 -1.54 7.69 -5.28
CA GLU A 18 -0.59 8.01 -4.22
C GLU A 18 0.83 7.60 -4.67
N PRO A 19 1.53 8.45 -5.43
CA PRO A 19 2.92 8.20 -5.75
C PRO A 19 3.76 8.34 -4.47
N LEU A 20 4.20 7.20 -3.93
CA LEU A 20 5.09 7.16 -2.77
C LEU A 20 6.48 7.72 -3.15
N GLU A 21 7.04 8.60 -2.32
CA GLU A 21 8.43 9.03 -2.46
C GLU A 21 9.34 7.81 -2.28
N ASN A 22 10.19 7.50 -3.27
CA ASN A 22 11.07 6.32 -3.28
C ASN A 22 10.36 4.96 -3.09
N ASN A 23 9.05 4.88 -3.36
CA ASN A 23 8.25 3.67 -3.12
C ASN A 23 8.19 3.27 -1.63
N GLU A 24 8.32 4.23 -0.70
CA GLU A 24 8.26 4.01 0.74
C GLU A 24 6.98 4.61 1.35
N LEU A 25 6.16 3.75 1.97
CA LEU A 25 4.96 4.16 2.70
C LEU A 25 5.32 4.84 4.02
N PHE A 26 6.32 4.31 4.71
CA PHE A 26 6.75 4.79 6.01
C PHE A 26 8.02 5.62 5.87
N ASN A 27 7.91 6.92 6.11
CA ASN A 27 9.03 7.83 6.08
C ASN A 27 9.53 8.13 7.50
N PHE A 28 10.81 7.89 7.76
CA PHE A 28 11.47 8.33 8.98
C PHE A 28 12.13 9.69 8.81
N HIS A 29 12.41 10.36 9.93
CA HIS A 29 13.24 11.55 9.93
C HIS A 29 14.66 11.21 9.45
N LYS A 30 15.09 11.83 8.35
CA LYS A 30 16.40 11.60 7.71
C LYS A 30 17.61 11.88 8.63
N ASN A 31 17.43 12.63 9.72
CA ASN A 31 18.46 12.93 10.72
C ASN A 31 17.96 12.65 12.14
N PRO A 32 17.99 11.39 12.61
CA PRO A 32 17.78 11.07 14.02
C PRO A 32 18.89 11.72 14.88
N ASN A 33 18.55 12.20 16.07
CA ASN A 33 19.57 12.74 16.99
C ASN A 33 20.59 11.64 17.39
N PRO A 34 21.89 11.78 17.05
CA PRO A 34 22.90 10.77 17.35
C PRO A 34 23.20 10.64 18.85
N GLU A 35 22.96 11.69 19.63
CA GLU A 35 23.16 11.70 21.09
C GLU A 35 22.00 11.06 21.84
N CYS A 36 20.84 10.92 21.18
CA CYS A 36 19.68 10.25 21.77
C CYS A 36 19.83 8.72 21.64
N PRO A 37 19.83 7.94 22.74
CA PRO A 37 19.93 6.48 22.68
C PRO A 37 18.84 5.81 21.84
N VAL A 38 17.64 6.41 21.79
CA VAL A 38 16.54 5.97 20.93
C VAL A 38 16.79 6.41 19.49
N GLY A 39 17.05 7.69 19.27
CA GLY A 39 17.23 8.28 17.93
C GLY A 39 18.29 7.55 17.11
N LYS A 40 19.48 7.32 17.67
CA LYS A 40 20.58 6.66 16.95
C LYS A 40 20.34 5.18 16.60
N ASN A 41 19.30 4.56 17.14
CA ASN A 41 19.00 3.14 16.97
C ASN A 41 17.62 2.85 16.35
N ILE A 42 16.75 3.86 16.19
CA ILE A 42 15.35 3.63 15.80
C ILE A 42 15.21 2.98 14.43
N HIS A 43 16.02 3.39 13.46
CA HIS A 43 16.06 2.82 12.11
C HIS A 43 16.44 1.32 12.12
N LYS A 44 17.49 0.97 12.88
CA LYS A 44 17.91 -0.43 13.04
C LYS A 44 16.80 -1.32 13.59
N LEU A 45 15.91 -0.75 14.40
CA LEU A 45 14.82 -1.47 15.02
C LEU A 45 13.60 -1.60 14.10
N LEU A 46 13.25 -0.52 13.39
CA LEU A 46 11.95 -0.40 12.73
C LEU A 46 11.97 -0.57 11.22
N ASP A 47 13.04 -0.21 10.50
CA ASP A 47 13.05 -0.17 9.03
C ASP A 47 12.54 -1.49 8.42
N ARG A 48 13.17 -2.61 8.77
CA ARG A 48 12.78 -3.94 8.28
C ARG A 48 11.35 -4.35 8.67
N LYS A 49 10.86 -3.89 9.83
CA LYS A 49 9.49 -4.20 10.27
C LYS A 49 8.48 -3.46 9.42
N LEU A 50 8.74 -2.18 9.17
CA LEU A 50 7.89 -1.32 8.36
C LEU A 50 7.92 -1.72 6.89
N GLU A 51 9.08 -2.07 6.32
CA GLU A 51 9.18 -2.70 4.99
C GLU A 51 8.32 -3.96 4.88
N THR A 52 8.38 -4.83 5.90
CA THR A 52 7.58 -6.06 5.94
C THR A 52 6.09 -5.75 5.98
N ILE A 53 5.68 -4.79 6.82
CA ILE A 53 4.28 -4.37 6.93
C ILE A 53 3.78 -3.78 5.62
N GLN A 54 4.56 -2.89 5.00
CA GLN A 54 4.23 -2.31 3.70
C GLN A 54 4.05 -3.41 2.65
N LYS A 55 4.99 -4.36 2.55
CA LYS A 55 4.87 -5.47 1.60
C LYS A 55 3.60 -6.29 1.82
N VAL A 56 3.26 -6.60 3.07
CA VAL A 56 2.03 -7.34 3.38
C VAL A 56 0.79 -6.55 2.95
N MET A 57 0.75 -5.25 3.21
CA MET A 57 -0.34 -4.38 2.77
C MET A 57 -0.46 -4.37 1.23
N GLU A 58 0.66 -4.17 0.52
CA GLU A 58 0.70 -4.17 -0.94
C GLU A 58 0.25 -5.52 -1.53
N ASP A 59 0.74 -6.62 -0.97
CA ASP A 59 0.38 -7.97 -1.41
C ASP A 59 -1.09 -8.29 -1.12
N GLU A 60 -1.67 -7.74 -0.06
CA GLU A 60 -3.12 -7.85 0.20
C GLU A 60 -3.93 -7.09 -0.85
N MET A 61 -3.54 -5.83 -1.16
CA MET A 61 -4.22 -5.03 -2.18
C MET A 61 -4.18 -5.67 -3.58
N LYS A 62 -3.11 -6.40 -3.91
CA LYS A 62 -2.98 -7.12 -5.20
C LYS A 62 -3.99 -8.25 -5.36
N LYS A 63 -4.64 -8.73 -4.29
CA LYS A 63 -5.63 -9.81 -4.36
C LYS A 63 -6.99 -9.36 -4.90
N TYR A 64 -7.29 -8.08 -4.84
CA TYR A 64 -8.58 -7.52 -5.24
C TYR A 64 -8.47 -6.86 -6.61
N THR A 65 -9.29 -7.27 -7.57
CA THR A 65 -9.38 -6.63 -8.89
C THR A 65 -10.49 -5.58 -8.91
N LEU A 66 -10.41 -4.62 -9.82
CA LEU A 66 -11.48 -3.63 -10.00
C LEU A 66 -12.79 -4.26 -10.47
N GLU A 67 -12.72 -5.38 -11.20
CA GLU A 67 -13.91 -6.17 -11.55
C GLU A 67 -14.56 -6.75 -10.28
N GLY A 68 -13.78 -7.41 -9.42
CA GLY A 68 -14.30 -7.96 -8.16
C GLY A 68 -14.92 -6.88 -7.27
N LEU A 69 -14.23 -5.75 -7.10
CA LEU A 69 -14.76 -4.62 -6.29
C LEU A 69 -16.03 -4.01 -6.90
N LYS A 70 -16.11 -3.92 -8.23
CA LYS A 70 -17.32 -3.47 -8.94
C LYS A 70 -18.48 -4.41 -8.67
N ASP A 71 -18.25 -5.72 -8.77
CA ASP A 71 -19.29 -6.73 -8.63
C ASP A 71 -19.79 -6.79 -7.17
N GLU A 72 -18.88 -6.73 -6.19
CA GLU A 72 -19.24 -6.59 -4.76
C GLU A 72 -20.09 -5.33 -4.51
N MET A 73 -19.74 -4.21 -5.13
CA MET A 73 -20.53 -2.97 -5.02
C MET A 73 -21.94 -3.14 -5.62
N GLN A 74 -22.07 -3.83 -6.76
CA GLN A 74 -23.37 -4.11 -7.37
C GLN A 74 -24.26 -4.97 -6.47
N GLU A 75 -23.67 -5.96 -5.80
CA GLU A 75 -24.35 -6.77 -4.78
C GLU A 75 -24.85 -5.93 -3.61
N ILE A 76 -24.00 -5.05 -3.06
CA ILE A 76 -24.36 -4.13 -1.97
C ILE A 76 -25.52 -3.22 -2.38
N LEU A 77 -25.51 -2.74 -3.62
CA LEU A 77 -26.55 -1.84 -4.15
C LEU A 77 -27.84 -2.58 -4.54
N GLY A 78 -27.90 -3.91 -4.41
CA GLY A 78 -29.05 -4.72 -4.81
C GLY A 78 -29.32 -4.70 -6.32
N LYS A 79 -28.31 -4.34 -7.12
CA LYS A 79 -28.39 -4.30 -8.58
C LYS A 79 -27.70 -5.54 -9.13
N LYS A 80 -28.46 -6.63 -9.29
CA LYS A 80 -28.01 -7.74 -10.15
C LYS A 80 -28.37 -7.37 -11.59
N ASP A 81 -27.36 -7.18 -12.42
CA ASP A 81 -27.51 -7.16 -13.88
C ASP A 81 -27.83 -8.58 -14.40
#